data_AF-A0A1W9HWX1-F1
#
_entry.id   AF-A0A1W9HWX1-F1
#
_cell.length_a   1.000
_cell.length_b   1.000
_cell.length_c   1.000
_cell.angle_alpha   90.00
_cell.angle_beta   90.00
_cell.angle_gamma   90.00
#
_symmetry.space_group_name_H-M   'P 1'
#
loop_
_entity.id
_entity.type
_entity.pdbx_description
1 polymer ?
#
loop_
_entity_poly.entity_id
_entity_poly.type
_entity_poly.pdbx_seq_one_letter_code
_entity_poly.pdbx_strand_id
1 'polypeptide(L)'
;MYQKYVGFCSIFLFPIYLGSTATNRVSNEGQIIFCESADGNYLECNIDYPIRSANVELEMSSKRCIEDVTWGYGLKHLWVKDACRASFRVFAR
;
A
#
# COMPACT_ATOMS: atom_id res chain seq x y z
N MET A 1 9.46 24.54 -1.14
CA MET A 1 8.02 24.44 -1.45
C MET A 1 7.26 24.61 -0.15
N TYR A 2 6.96 25.87 0.16
CA TYR A 2 6.39 26.38 1.40
C TYR A 2 5.27 27.29 0.93
N GLN A 3 3.98 26.99 1.20
CA GLN A 3 2.81 27.87 1.02
C GLN A 3 1.50 27.04 1.16
N LYS A 4 0.38 27.48 1.75
CA LYS A 4 -0.12 28.82 2.13
C LYS A 4 -1.09 28.73 3.32
N TYR A 5 -0.93 29.65 4.27
CA TYR A 5 -1.97 30.38 5.00
C TYR A 5 -3.43 29.94 4.76
N VAL A 6 -4.12 29.54 5.82
CA VAL A 6 -5.56 29.80 5.97
C VAL A 6 -5.77 30.40 7.36
N GLY A 7 -6.00 31.71 7.38
CA GLY A 7 -6.23 32.48 8.59
C GLY A 7 -7.52 32.04 9.28
N PHE A 8 -7.40 31.63 10.55
CA PHE A 8 -8.53 31.56 11.47
C PHE A 8 -8.65 32.91 12.18
N CYS A 9 -9.27 33.86 11.48
CA CYS A 9 -9.75 35.08 12.09
C CYS A 9 -11.10 34.77 12.75
N SER A 10 -11.14 34.93 14.07
CA SER A 10 -12.33 35.23 14.89
C SER A 10 -13.35 34.12 15.19
N ILE A 11 -13.26 33.61 16.42
CA ILE A 11 -14.35 33.46 17.41
C ILE A 11 -15.70 32.99 16.86
N PHE A 12 -16.00 31.68 16.85
CA PHE A 12 -17.34 31.17 17.16
C PHE A 12 -17.24 29.71 17.65
N LEU A 13 -17.63 29.50 18.91
CA LEU A 13 -17.74 28.21 19.60
C LEU A 13 -18.87 27.38 18.97
N PHE A 14 -18.57 26.59 17.93
CA PHE A 14 -19.44 25.52 17.45
C PHE A 14 -18.69 24.20 17.55
N PRO A 15 -19.32 23.12 18.08
CA PRO A 15 -18.62 21.90 18.43
C PRO A 15 -18.07 21.25 17.17
N ILE A 16 -16.77 20.95 17.20
CA ILE A 16 -16.03 20.33 16.12
C ILE A 16 -16.44 18.84 16.07
N TYR A 17 -17.62 18.54 15.53
CA TYR A 17 -18.01 17.19 15.09
C TYR A 17 -18.08 17.17 13.56
N LEU A 18 -17.03 17.66 12.91
CA LEU A 18 -16.70 17.18 11.57
C LEU A 18 -15.92 15.89 11.78
N GLY A 19 -16.66 14.79 11.84
CA GLY A 19 -16.09 13.47 11.62
C GLY A 19 -15.37 13.51 10.28
N SER A 20 -14.03 13.61 10.34
CA SER A 20 -13.17 13.44 9.19
C SER A 20 -13.36 12.01 8.72
N THR A 21 -14.24 11.78 7.74
CA THR A 21 -14.19 10.55 6.97
C THR A 21 -12.79 10.50 6.38
N ALA A 22 -11.95 9.63 6.93
CA ALA A 22 -10.63 9.38 6.40
C ALA A 22 -10.79 9.07 4.92
N THR A 23 -10.39 10.01 4.08
CA THR A 23 -10.35 9.82 2.64
C THR A 23 -9.33 8.71 2.42
N ASN A 24 -9.82 7.50 2.13
CA ASN A 24 -9.01 6.43 1.58
C ASN A 24 -8.63 6.92 0.19
N ARG A 25 -7.57 7.72 0.12
CA ARG A 25 -7.00 8.18 -1.13
C ARG A 25 -6.35 6.95 -1.74
N VAL A 26 -7.09 6.23 -2.58
CA VAL A 26 -6.46 5.46 -3.66
C VAL A 26 -5.86 6.51 -4.59
N SER A 27 -4.68 6.98 -4.20
CA SER A 27 -3.91 7.95 -4.94
C SER A 27 -3.45 7.25 -6.23
N ASN A 28 -3.50 7.95 -7.37
CA ASN A 28 -3.16 7.37 -8.69
C ASN A 28 -1.69 6.89 -8.76
N GLU A 29 -0.88 7.35 -7.83
CA GLU A 29 0.39 6.77 -7.40
C GLU A 29 0.15 5.42 -6.70
N GLY A 30 0.45 4.32 -7.40
CA GLY A 30 0.21 2.92 -7.03
C GLY A 30 0.07 2.60 -5.54
N GLN A 31 -0.92 1.76 -5.23
CA GLN A 31 -1.28 1.37 -3.87
C GLN A 31 -0.21 0.46 -3.26
N ILE A 32 0.17 0.76 -2.02
CA ILE A 32 1.12 -0.05 -1.26
C ILE A 32 0.33 -1.18 -0.59
N ILE A 33 0.72 -2.41 -0.87
CA ILE A 33 0.16 -3.63 -0.30
C ILE A 33 1.26 -4.34 0.48
N PHE A 34 0.98 -4.67 1.72
CA PHE A 34 1.88 -5.46 2.55
C PHE A 34 1.53 -6.94 2.42
N CYS A 35 2.50 -7.76 2.00
CA CYS A 35 2.33 -9.19 1.87
C CYS A 35 3.59 -9.89 2.38
N GLU A 36 3.43 -10.87 3.27
CA GLU A 36 4.56 -11.53 3.91
C GLU A 36 4.35 -13.03 4.09
N SER A 37 5.43 -13.79 3.89
CA SER A 37 5.49 -15.19 4.27
C SER A 37 6.34 -15.34 5.53
N ALA A 38 5.70 -15.60 6.68
CA ALA A 38 6.43 -15.84 7.93
C ALA A 38 7.01 -17.27 7.98
N ASP A 39 6.20 -18.26 7.60
CA ASP A 39 6.54 -19.69 7.71
C ASP A 39 7.29 -20.26 6.49
N GLY A 40 7.59 -19.42 5.49
CA GLY A 40 8.18 -19.87 4.23
C GLY A 40 7.19 -20.47 3.23
N ASN A 41 5.94 -20.65 3.64
CA ASN A 41 4.88 -21.16 2.80
C ASN A 41 4.51 -20.17 1.70
N TYR A 42 3.98 -20.70 0.60
CA TYR A 42 3.38 -19.91 -0.45
C TYR A 42 2.07 -19.29 0.06
N LEU A 43 2.00 -17.96 0.00
CA LEU A 43 0.87 -17.16 0.46
C LEU A 43 0.43 -16.21 -0.63
N GLU A 44 -0.88 -16.04 -0.75
CA GLU A 44 -1.51 -15.17 -1.74
C GLU A 44 -2.27 -14.04 -1.05
N CYS A 45 -1.96 -12.81 -1.43
CA CYS A 45 -2.67 -11.61 -1.06
C CYS A 45 -3.62 -11.22 -2.21
N ASN A 46 -4.92 -11.34 -1.96
CA ASN A 46 -5.95 -10.95 -2.93
C ASN A 46 -6.00 -9.42 -3.06
N ILE A 47 -6.21 -8.97 -4.30
CA ILE A 47 -6.26 -7.55 -4.67
C ILE A 47 -7.58 -7.31 -5.41
N ASP A 48 -8.33 -6.29 -4.97
CA ASP A 48 -9.69 -6.05 -5.47
C ASP A 48 -9.73 -5.62 -6.96
N TYR A 49 -8.63 -5.06 -7.45
CA TYR A 49 -8.51 -4.51 -8.80
C TYR A 49 -7.46 -5.24 -9.64
N PRO A 50 -7.58 -5.17 -10.99
CA PRO A 50 -6.60 -5.75 -11.89
C PRO A 50 -5.24 -5.07 -11.79
N ILE A 51 -4.19 -5.85 -11.62
CA ILE A 51 -2.82 -5.37 -11.52
C ILE A 51 -2.27 -5.09 -12.93
N ARG A 52 -1.67 -3.91 -13.10
CA ARG A 52 -0.91 -3.53 -14.30
C ARG A 52 0.57 -3.81 -14.12
N SER A 53 1.11 -3.41 -12.98
CA SER A 53 2.49 -3.64 -12.57
C SER A 53 2.60 -3.64 -11.06
N ALA A 54 3.57 -4.38 -10.53
CA ALA A 54 3.92 -4.36 -9.11
C ALA A 54 5.43 -4.21 -8.97
N ASN A 55 5.87 -3.48 -7.95
CA ASN A 55 7.29 -3.31 -7.62
C ASN A 55 7.47 -3.46 -6.12
N VAL A 56 8.64 -3.92 -5.70
CA VAL A 56 9.02 -3.91 -4.28
C VAL A 56 9.33 -2.48 -3.88
N GLU A 57 8.60 -1.95 -2.90
CA GLU A 57 8.83 -0.64 -2.31
C GLU A 57 9.85 -0.74 -1.17
N LEU A 58 9.67 -1.72 -0.29
CA LEU A 58 10.56 -1.95 0.85
C LEU A 58 10.65 -3.43 1.18
N GLU A 59 11.86 -3.97 1.19
CA GLU A 59 12.13 -5.31 1.74
C GLU A 59 12.19 -5.25 3.27
N MET A 60 11.40 -6.10 3.93
CA MET A 60 11.32 -6.20 5.39
C MET A 60 11.88 -7.54 5.92
N SER A 61 12.16 -8.50 5.04
CA SER A 61 12.83 -9.77 5.38
C SER A 61 14.34 -9.71 5.17
N SER A 62 15.09 -10.50 5.96
CA SER A 62 16.52 -10.74 5.70
C SER A 62 16.78 -11.56 4.44
N LYS A 63 15.77 -12.28 3.94
CA LYS A 63 15.83 -12.96 2.63
C LYS A 63 15.45 -11.98 1.53
N ARG A 64 16.14 -12.09 0.38
CA ARG A 64 15.87 -11.25 -0.80
C ARG A 64 14.56 -11.63 -1.45
N CYS A 65 13.77 -10.63 -1.82
CA CYS A 65 12.54 -10.77 -2.58
C CYS A 65 12.85 -10.64 -4.07
N ILE A 66 13.01 -11.77 -4.74
CA ILE A 66 13.31 -11.86 -6.18
C ILE A 66 12.01 -12.12 -6.95
N GLU A 67 11.75 -11.27 -7.95
CA GLU A 67 10.59 -11.39 -8.84
C GLU A 67 10.61 -12.75 -9.59
N ASP A 68 9.45 -13.36 -9.77
CA ASP A 68 9.23 -14.70 -10.33
C ASP A 68 9.87 -15.87 -9.56
N VAL A 69 10.67 -15.60 -8.52
CA VAL A 69 11.33 -16.63 -7.71
C VAL A 69 10.69 -16.75 -6.35
N THR A 70 10.62 -15.66 -5.58
CA THR A 70 10.08 -15.65 -4.20
C THR A 70 8.82 -14.82 -4.07
N TRP A 71 8.54 -13.96 -5.04
CA TRP A 71 7.30 -13.21 -5.13
C TRP A 71 6.92 -13.01 -6.60
N GLY A 72 5.65 -12.73 -6.83
CA GLY A 72 5.13 -12.37 -8.14
C GLY A 72 3.69 -11.93 -8.03
N TYR A 73 3.08 -11.61 -9.16
CA TYR A 73 1.69 -11.18 -9.19
C TYR A 73 0.94 -11.74 -10.39
N GLY A 74 -0.33 -12.06 -10.17
CA GLY A 74 -1.28 -12.40 -11.21
C GLY A 74 -2.21 -11.24 -11.54
N LEU A 75 -3.35 -11.54 -12.14
CA LEU A 75 -4.34 -10.53 -12.52
C LEU A 75 -4.91 -9.76 -11.32
N LYS A 76 -5.21 -10.45 -10.21
CA LYS A 76 -5.89 -9.89 -9.02
C LYS A 76 -5.35 -10.47 -7.71
N HIS A 77 -4.14 -10.98 -7.73
CA HIS A 77 -3.50 -11.54 -6.56
C HIS A 77 -2.00 -11.30 -6.64
N LEU A 78 -1.36 -11.13 -5.50
CA LEU A 78 0.08 -11.08 -5.34
C LEU A 78 0.47 -12.26 -4.47
N TRP A 79 1.53 -12.98 -4.83
CA TRP A 79 1.98 -14.13 -4.06
C TRP A 79 3.40 -13.93 -3.57
N VAL A 80 3.69 -14.50 -2.39
CA VAL A 80 5.00 -14.51 -1.76
C VAL A 80 5.29 -15.91 -1.20
N LYS A 81 6.55 -16.32 -1.22
CA LYS A 81 6.99 -17.60 -0.64
C LYS A 81 8.43 -17.49 -0.13
N ASP A 82 8.94 -18.60 0.42
CA ASP A 82 10.34 -18.73 0.86
C ASP A 82 10.77 -17.71 1.91
N ALA A 83 9.82 -17.20 2.69
CA ALA A 83 9.98 -16.20 3.73
C ALA A 83 10.39 -14.79 3.24
N CYS A 84 9.99 -14.45 2.01
CA CYS A 84 9.99 -13.08 1.51
C CYS A 84 8.90 -12.25 2.22
N ARG A 85 9.30 -11.09 2.75
CA ARG A 85 8.42 -10.12 3.42
C ARG A 85 8.77 -8.74 2.92
N ALA A 86 7.82 -8.08 2.26
CA ALA A 86 8.05 -6.77 1.67
C ALA A 86 6.73 -6.00 1.52
N SER A 87 6.85 -4.69 1.37
CA SER A 87 5.76 -3.87 0.86
C SER A 87 5.89 -3.76 -0.67
N PHE A 88 4.76 -3.95 -1.35
CA PHE A 88 4.68 -3.93 -2.80
C PHE A 88 3.86 -2.72 -3.24
N ARG A 89 4.42 -1.90 -4.12
CA ARG A 89 3.68 -0.84 -4.79
C ARG A 89 3.02 -1.42 -6.04
N VAL A 90 1.70 -1.50 -6.02
CA VAL A 90 0.87 -2.10 -7.07
C VAL A 90 0.11 -1.01 -7.81
N PHE A 91 0.26 -0.98 -9.13
CA PHE A 91 -0.46 -0.07 -10.00
C PHE A 91 -1.68 -0.78 -10.59
N ALA A 92 -2.85 -0.17 -10.44
CA ALA A 92 -4.06 -0.64 -11.09
C ALA A 92 -4.00 -0.39 -12.61
N ARG A 93 -4.69 -1.23 -13.38
CA ARG A 93 -4.81 -1.10 -14.83
C ARG A 93 -5.78 -0.01 -15.27
#